data_AF-A0A0S4RKZ0-F1
#
_entry.id   AF-A0A0S4RKZ0-F1
#
_cell.length_a   1.000
_cell.length_b   1.000
_cell.length_c   1.000
_cell.angle_alpha   90.00
_cell.angle_beta   90.00
_cell.angle_gamma   90.00
#
_symmetry.space_group_name_H-M   'P 1'
#
loop_
_entity.id
_entity.type
_entity.pdbx_description
1 polymer ?
#
loop_
_entity_poly.entity_id
_entity_poly.type
_entity_poly.pdbx_seq_one_letter_code
_entity_poly.pdbx_strand_id
1 'polypeptide(L)' 'MLHEYRDLITELKGKNARFDSIFEKHNELDQRIKDIEEGRERTDSFKLETLKKEKLRLKDEAYAILMEYKNSKAN' A
#
# COMPACT_ATOMS: atom_id res chain seq x y z
N MET A 1 7.85 -5.15 -7.17
CA MET A 1 6.39 -4.95 -7.02
C MET A 1 5.68 -5.50 -8.26
N LEU A 2 4.38 -5.84 -8.14
CA LEU A 2 3.49 -6.27 -9.23
C LEU A 2 3.58 -5.29 -10.41
N HIS A 3 4.39 -5.60 -11.42
CA HIS A 3 4.57 -4.72 -12.59
C HIS A 3 3.29 -4.64 -13.42
N GLU A 4 2.47 -5.69 -13.44
CA GLU A 4 1.23 -5.76 -14.23
C GLU A 4 0.13 -4.80 -13.78
N TYR A 5 0.19 -4.31 -12.54
CA TYR A 5 -0.81 -3.38 -12.02
C TYR A 5 -0.24 -1.98 -11.83
N ARG A 6 1.03 -1.73 -12.17
CA ARG A 6 1.67 -0.43 -11.93
C ARG A 6 1.04 0.68 -12.74
N ASP A 7 0.67 0.41 -13.99
CA ASP A 7 -0.10 1.33 -14.84
C ASP A 7 -1.49 1.58 -14.26
N LEU A 8 -2.22 0.53 -13.87
CA LEU A 8 -3.55 0.65 -13.28
C LEU A 8 -3.52 1.41 -11.96
N ILE A 9 -2.53 1.15 -11.11
CA ILE A 9 -2.26 1.84 -9.85
C ILE A 9 -2.00 3.33 -10.13
N THR A 10 -1.17 3.64 -11.12
CA THR A 10 -0.85 5.03 -11.49
C THR A 10 -2.06 5.74 -12.10
N GLU A 11 -2.90 5.03 -12.84
CA GLU A 11 -4.13 5.58 -13.43
C GLU A 11 -5.24 5.81 -12.37
N LEU A 12 -5.30 4.95 -11.35
CA LEU A 12 -6.18 5.10 -10.19
C LEU A 12 -5.71 6.19 -9.23
N LYS A 13 -4.39 6.39 -9.14
CA LYS A 13 -3.77 7.46 -8.36
C LYS A 13 -4.23 8.82 -8.91
N GLY A 14 -4.84 9.65 -8.07
CA GLY A 14 -5.47 10.91 -8.44
C GLY A 14 -6.91 10.79 -8.96
N LYS A 15 -7.37 9.60 -9.39
CA LYS A 15 -8.79 9.36 -9.74
C LYS A 15 -9.61 8.87 -8.56
N ASN A 16 -8.98 8.20 -7.59
CA ASN A 16 -9.66 7.64 -6.43
C ASN A 16 -8.96 8.08 -5.14
N ALA A 17 -9.59 9.03 -4.41
CA ALA A 17 -9.08 9.54 -3.15
C ALA A 17 -8.85 8.46 -2.08
N ARG A 18 -9.61 7.35 -2.12
CA ARG A 18 -9.36 6.21 -1.24
C ARG A 18 -8.06 5.49 -1.58
N PHE A 19 -7.78 5.34 -2.87
CA PHE A 19 -6.53 4.73 -3.33
C PHE A 19 -5.31 5.59 -2.94
N ASP A 20 -5.39 6.91 -3.14
CA ASP A 20 -4.32 7.83 -2.71
C ASP A 20 -4.05 7.73 -1.20
N SER A 21 -5.10 7.69 -0.38
CA SER A 21 -4.95 7.55 1.08
C SER A 21 -4.27 6.23 1.48
N ILE A 22 -4.61 5.12 0.80
CA ILE A 22 -3.98 3.81 1.04
C ILE A 22 -2.52 3.84 0.57
N PHE A 23 -2.25 4.48 -0.57
CA PHE A 23 -0.91 4.57 -1.13
C PHE A 23 0.02 5.39 -0.26
N GLU A 24 -0.44 6.55 0.24
CA GLU A 24 0.31 7.36 1.22
C GLU A 24 0.62 6.55 2.48
N LYS A 25 -0.40 5.93 3.10
CA LYS A 25 -0.19 5.08 4.29
C LYS A 25 0.79 3.95 4.03
N HIS A 26 0.70 3.30 2.87
CA HIS A 26 1.62 2.22 2.51
C HIS A 26 3.05 2.76 2.39
N ASN A 27 3.21 3.93 1.77
CA ASN A 27 4.53 4.55 1.58
C ASN A 27 5.14 5.00 2.91
N GLU A 28 4.33 5.56 3.82
CA GLU A 28 4.75 5.87 5.19
C GLU A 28 5.16 4.63 5.96
N LEU A 29 4.36 3.56 5.92
CA LEU A 29 4.69 2.30 6.58
C LEU A 29 5.95 1.66 5.99
N ASP A 30 6.12 1.70 4.67
CA ASP A 30 7.31 1.19 4.00
C ASP A 30 8.56 1.94 4.45
N GLN A 31 8.50 3.28 4.49
CA GLN A 31 9.59 4.10 5.01
C GLN A 31 9.88 3.78 6.47
N ARG A 32 8.84 3.70 7.31
CA ARG A 32 9.01 3.41 8.73
C ARG A 32 9.64 2.04 8.95
N ILE A 33 9.20 1.01 8.24
CA ILE A 33 9.82 -0.32 8.26
C ILE A 33 11.30 -0.20 7.85
N LYS A 34 11.61 0.58 6.82
CA LYS A 34 12.97 0.76 6.33
C LYS A 34 13.86 1.47 7.35
N ASP A 35 13.39 2.53 7.99
CA ASP A 35 14.12 3.23 9.07
C ASP A 35 14.34 2.30 10.29
N ILE A 36 13.38 1.42 10.60
CA ILE A 36 13.52 0.41 11.65
C ILE A 36 14.54 -0.67 11.25
N GLU A 37 14.49 -1.17 10.01
CA GLU A 37 15.41 -2.18 9.49
C GLU A 37 16.85 -1.64 9.34
N GLU A 38 17.00 -0.36 9.00
CA GLU A 38 18.29 0.34 9.02
C GLU A 38 18.79 0.64 10.45
N GLY A 39 18.01 0.31 11.48
CA GLY A 39 18.38 0.51 12.88
C GLY A 39 18.35 1.98 13.32
N ARG A 40 17.74 2.88 12.54
CA ARG A 40 17.54 4.28 12.92
C ARG A 40 16.49 4.42 14.03
N GLU A 41 15.49 3.54 14.02
CA GLU A 41 14.45 3.50 15.03
C GLU A 41 14.48 2.14 15.76
N ARG A 42 14.77 2.16 17.08
CA ARG A 42 14.62 0.95 17.92
C ARG A 42 13.14 0.69 18.15
N THR A 43 12.58 -0.18 17.33
CA THR A 43 11.19 -0.66 17.47
C THR A 43 11.17 -2.08 18.02
N ASP A 44 10.16 -2.39 18.83
CA ASP A 44 9.87 -3.76 19.27
C ASP A 44 9.53 -4.67 18.09
N SER A 45 9.98 -5.93 18.11
CA SER A 45 9.63 -6.93 17.09
C SER A 45 8.13 -7.00 16.82
N PHE A 46 7.32 -6.75 17.85
CA PHE A 46 5.85 -6.71 17.76
C PHE A 46 5.32 -5.55 16.89
N LYS A 47 5.95 -4.37 16.98
CA LYS A 47 5.63 -3.22 16.13
C LYS A 47 6.03 -3.49 14.69
N LEU A 48 7.22 -4.06 14.44
CA LEU A 48 7.64 -4.44 13.08
C LEU A 48 6.67 -5.45 12.44
N GLU A 49 6.24 -6.47 13.19
CA GLU A 49 5.21 -7.41 12.72
C GLU A 49 3.87 -6.73 12.43
N THR A 50 3.46 -5.77 13.26
CA THR A 50 2.24 -5.00 13.06
C THR A 50 2.32 -4.17 11.77
N LEU A 51 3.44 -3.47 11.55
CA LEU A 51 3.68 -2.70 10.33
C LEU A 51 3.68 -3.58 9.07
N LYS A 52 4.28 -4.78 9.14
CA LYS A 52 4.25 -5.76 8.03
C LYS A 52 2.83 -6.25 7.75
N LYS A 53 2.02 -6.49 8.79
CA LYS A 53 0.60 -6.84 8.65
C LYS A 53 -0.21 -5.69 8.05
N GLU A 54 0.01 -4.46 8.48
CA GLU A 54 -0.68 -3.30 7.90
C GLU A 54 -0.30 -3.09 6.44
N LYS A 55 0.98 -3.22 6.09
CA LYS A 55 1.44 -3.17 4.70
C LYS A 55 0.74 -4.21 3.83
N LEU A 56 0.53 -5.43 4.36
CA LEU A 56 -0.22 -6.47 3.68
C LEU A 56 -1.70 -6.07 3.50
N ARG A 57 -2.34 -5.59 4.57
CA ARG A 57 -3.73 -5.09 4.53
C ARG A 57 -3.95 -3.98 3.52
N LEU A 58 -3.06 -2.99 3.48
CA LEU A 58 -3.15 -1.89 2.52
C LEU A 58 -2.98 -2.40 1.08
N LYS A 59 -2.16 -3.42 0.86
CA LYS A 59 -2.06 -4.08 -0.44
C LYS A 59 -3.35 -4.80 -0.80
N ASP A 60 -3.99 -5.50 0.13
CA ASP A 60 -5.30 -6.13 -0.07
C ASP A 60 -6.40 -5.09 -0.37
N GLU A 61 -6.45 -3.98 0.37
CA GLU A 61 -7.39 -2.89 0.12
C GLU A 61 -7.14 -2.22 -1.24
N ALA A 62 -5.87 -1.95 -1.58
CA ALA A 62 -5.50 -1.45 -2.90
C ALA A 62 -5.93 -2.43 -4.01
N TYR A 63 -5.77 -3.73 -3.79
CA TYR A 63 -6.20 -4.76 -4.74
C TYR A 63 -7.72 -4.83 -4.89
N ALA A 64 -8.47 -4.69 -3.80
CA ALA A 64 -9.93 -4.61 -3.84
C ALA A 64 -10.41 -3.41 -4.67
N ILE A 65 -9.81 -2.22 -4.46
CA ILE A 65 -10.11 -1.02 -5.25
C ILE A 65 -9.72 -1.21 -6.72
N LEU A 66 -8.57 -1.81 -7.00
CA LEU A 66 -8.14 -2.13 -8.37
C LEU A 66 -9.14 -3.04 -9.07
N MET A 67 -9.63 -4.08 -8.38
CA MET A 67 -10.64 -5.00 -8.91
C MET A 67 -11.98 -4.31 -9.14
N GLU A 68 -12.45 -3.48 -8.20
CA GLU A 68 -13.67 -2.69 -8.38
C GLU A 68 -13.54 -1.75 -9.57
N TYR A 69 -12.44 -1.01 -9.68
CA TYR A 69 -12.19 -0.09 -10.79
C TYR A 69 -12.12 -0.82 -12.13
N LYS A 70 -11.43 -1.95 -12.18
CA LYS A 70 -11.37 -2.81 -13.38
C LYS A 70 -12.77 -3.29 -13.78
N ASN A 71 -13.60 -3.66 -12.82
CA ASN A 71 -14.97 -4.09 -13.08
C ASN A 71 -15.85 -2.93 -13.58
N SER A 72 -15.75 -1.75 -12.96
CA SER A 72 -16.44 -0.54 -13.44
C SER A 72 -15.99 -0.08 -14.83
N LYS A 73 -14.72 -0.28 -15.22
CA LYS A 73 -14.24 0.05 -16.58
C LYS A 73 -14.70 -0.96 -17.65
N ALA A 74 -15.08 -2.17 -17.23
CA ALA A 74 -15.47 -3.26 -18.12
C ALA A 74 -16.99 -3.31 -18.41
N ASN A 75 -17.76 -2.40 -17.82
CA ASN A 75 -19.23 -2.34 -17.92
C ASN A 75 -19.69 -1.06 -18.63
#